data_AF-A0AAU4ZCU0-F1
#
_entry.id   AF-A0AAU4ZCU0-F1
#
_cell.length_a   1.000
_cell.length_b   1.000
_cell.length_c   1.000
_cell.angle_alpha   90.00
_cell.angle_beta   90.00
_cell.angle_gamma   90.00
#
_symmetry.space_group_name_H-M   'P 1'
#
loop_
_entity.id
_entity.type
_entity.pdbx_description
1 polymer ?
#
loop_
_entity_poly.entity_id
_entity_poly.type
_entity_poly.pdbx_seq_one_letter_code
_entity_poly.pdbx_strand_id
1 'polypeptide(L)'
;MSNRGHRAGKAAVYRLYDADGTLLYVGMSGDPTKRFLGHRADKPWWPEVHAHTLQWFNSRGDASAAERDAITGERPRYNKAHNETLDDVQATIYSKREIFERGFSDYRPLAVLIEDEIGEGVWPADARLPTSRVLMQRYRVSAATLQRAMLLLQERGVVRNAKTGYVVACPEDRLIAVPVGRPEEAAAILRSMLTDQDRLELVELLSP
;
A
#
# COMPACT_ATOMS: atom_id res chain seq x y z
N MET A 1 -26.65 34.79 -0.35
CA MET A 1 -27.05 33.47 -0.89
C MET A 1 -25.79 32.64 -1.12
N SER A 2 -25.48 31.67 -0.26
CA SER A 2 -24.34 30.77 -0.46
C SER A 2 -24.74 29.36 -0.02
N ASN A 3 -25.17 28.56 -0.98
CA ASN A 3 -25.63 27.19 -0.77
C ASN A 3 -24.44 26.23 -0.98
N ARG A 4 -23.67 25.96 0.08
CA ARG A 4 -22.63 24.91 0.08
C ARG A 4 -23.11 23.71 0.90
N GLY A 5 -24.06 22.98 0.33
CA GLY A 5 -24.41 21.64 0.80
C GLY A 5 -23.26 20.69 0.54
N HIS A 6 -22.42 20.45 1.55
CA HIS A 6 -21.58 19.26 1.64
C HIS A 6 -22.50 18.05 1.53
N ARG A 7 -22.57 17.41 0.36
CA ARG A 7 -23.22 16.10 0.19
C ARG A 7 -22.31 15.04 0.80
N ALA A 8 -22.30 14.94 2.12
CA ALA A 8 -21.68 13.84 2.84
C ALA A 8 -22.31 12.52 2.35
N GLY A 9 -21.59 11.80 1.47
CA GLY A 9 -22.00 10.50 0.95
C GLY A 9 -21.81 10.31 -0.56
N LYS A 10 -21.96 11.36 -1.38
CA LYS A 10 -21.86 11.24 -2.85
C LYS A 10 -20.43 11.44 -3.34
N ALA A 11 -20.04 10.70 -4.37
CA ALA A 11 -18.75 10.85 -5.04
C ALA A 11 -18.93 10.70 -6.55
N ALA A 12 -18.13 11.40 -7.33
CA ALA A 12 -18.08 11.25 -8.78
C ALA A 12 -16.88 10.42 -9.19
N VAL A 13 -17.07 9.50 -10.14
CA VAL A 13 -15.99 8.93 -10.94
C VAL A 13 -15.80 9.84 -12.14
N TYR A 14 -14.56 10.24 -12.39
CA TYR A 14 -14.17 11.04 -13.54
C TYR A 14 -13.18 10.29 -14.43
N ARG A 15 -13.26 10.58 -15.72
CA ARG A 15 -12.32 10.09 -16.73
C ARG A 15 -11.68 11.29 -17.41
N LEU A 16 -10.38 11.24 -17.65
CA LEU A 16 -9.60 12.26 -18.32
C LEU A 16 -9.08 11.70 -19.64
N TYR A 17 -9.20 12.46 -20.72
CA TYR A 17 -8.85 12.06 -22.07
C TYR A 17 -7.89 13.05 -22.71
N ASP A 18 -7.04 12.58 -23.63
CA ASP A 18 -6.25 13.44 -24.50
C ASP A 18 -7.08 14.03 -25.67
N ALA A 19 -6.41 14.78 -26.54
CA ALA A 19 -7.04 15.39 -27.71
C ALA A 19 -7.56 14.37 -28.73
N ASP A 20 -6.97 13.17 -28.76
CA ASP A 20 -7.34 12.08 -29.66
C ASP A 20 -8.44 11.18 -29.05
N GLY A 21 -8.88 11.46 -27.83
CA GLY A 21 -9.88 10.68 -27.10
C GLY A 21 -9.31 9.45 -26.38
N THR A 22 -7.99 9.31 -26.27
CA THR A 22 -7.34 8.24 -25.51
C THR A 22 -7.58 8.45 -24.01
N LEU A 23 -7.95 7.39 -23.31
CA LEU A 23 -8.16 7.46 -21.86
C LEU A 23 -6.85 7.55 -21.10
N LEU A 24 -6.60 8.71 -20.50
CA LEU A 24 -5.39 9.01 -19.75
C LEU A 24 -5.47 8.57 -18.30
N TYR A 25 -6.58 8.90 -17.62
CA TYR A 25 -6.70 8.67 -16.19
C TYR A 25 -8.16 8.54 -15.75
N VAL A 26 -8.41 7.65 -14.79
CA VAL A 26 -9.69 7.49 -14.10
C VAL A 26 -9.48 7.68 -12.60
N GLY A 27 -10.35 8.45 -11.96
CA GLY A 27 -10.34 8.62 -10.51
C GLY A 27 -11.70 8.92 -9.92
N MET A 28 -11.82 8.90 -8.59
CA MET A 28 -13.02 9.32 -7.87
C MET A 28 -12.77 10.44 -6.86
N SER A 29 -13.77 11.32 -6.68
CA SER A 29 -13.72 12.41 -5.70
C SER A 29 -15.13 12.89 -5.31
N GLY A 30 -15.29 13.33 -4.07
CA GLY A 30 -16.48 14.12 -3.65
C GLY A 30 -16.46 15.56 -4.15
N ASP A 31 -15.27 16.06 -4.51
CA ASP A 31 -15.04 17.37 -5.13
C ASP A 31 -14.07 17.20 -6.32
N PRO A 32 -14.58 16.88 -7.52
CA PRO A 32 -13.76 16.68 -8.70
C PRO A 32 -13.00 17.95 -9.12
N THR A 33 -13.63 19.12 -9.01
CA THR A 33 -13.00 20.41 -9.38
C THR A 33 -11.73 20.66 -8.58
N LYS A 34 -11.80 20.52 -7.25
CA LYS A 34 -10.62 20.64 -6.39
C LYS A 34 -9.57 19.57 -6.73
N ARG A 35 -10.00 18.36 -7.08
CA ARG A 35 -9.09 17.26 -7.45
C ARG A 35 -8.35 17.55 -8.75
N PHE A 36 -9.02 18.14 -9.74
CA PHE A 36 -8.43 18.55 -11.02
C PHE A 36 -7.37 19.64 -10.83
N LEU A 37 -7.65 20.65 -10.00
CA LEU A 37 -6.65 21.66 -9.64
C LEU A 37 -5.41 21.03 -8.99
N GLY A 38 -5.61 20.06 -8.11
CA GLY A 38 -4.50 19.30 -7.51
C GLY A 38 -3.69 18.50 -8.53
N HIS A 39 -4.36 17.83 -9.48
CA HIS A 39 -3.67 17.09 -10.53
C HIS A 39 -2.90 18.03 -11.48
N ARG A 40 -3.47 19.18 -11.83
CA ARG A 40 -2.78 20.20 -12.65
C ARG A 40 -1.46 20.66 -12.06
N ALA A 41 -1.38 20.76 -10.73
CA ALA A 41 -0.17 21.18 -10.04
C ALA A 41 0.85 20.04 -9.88
N ASP A 42 0.39 18.79 -9.70
CA ASP A 42 1.23 17.65 -9.27
C ASP A 42 1.61 16.69 -10.40
N LYS A 43 0.85 16.64 -11.50
CA LYS A 43 1.00 15.60 -12.54
C LYS A 43 1.68 16.13 -13.79
N PRO A 44 2.89 15.64 -14.13
CA PRO A 44 3.60 16.05 -15.35
C PRO A 44 2.83 15.82 -16.65
N TRP A 45 1.93 14.82 -16.67
CA TRP A 45 1.10 14.48 -17.82
C TRP A 45 -0.20 15.31 -17.92
N TRP A 46 -0.51 16.17 -16.95
CA TRP A 46 -1.72 16.99 -17.00
C TRP A 46 -1.87 17.83 -18.27
N PRO A 47 -0.80 18.40 -18.88
CA PRO A 47 -0.92 19.14 -20.15
C PRO A 47 -1.52 18.34 -21.31
N GLU A 48 -1.52 17.01 -21.25
CA GLU A 48 -2.14 16.15 -22.27
C GLU A 48 -3.67 16.10 -22.15
N VAL A 49 -4.26 16.47 -21.00
CA VAL A 49 -5.70 16.37 -20.77
C VAL A 49 -6.46 17.42 -21.58
N HIS A 50 -7.31 16.95 -22.51
CA HIS A 50 -8.12 17.79 -23.38
C HIS A 50 -9.62 17.74 -23.02
N ALA A 51 -10.10 16.60 -22.51
CA ALA A 51 -11.50 16.42 -22.14
C ALA A 51 -11.66 15.60 -20.86
N HIS A 52 -12.82 15.73 -20.21
CA HIS A 52 -13.18 14.90 -19.07
C HIS A 52 -14.67 14.57 -19.02
N THR A 53 -15.01 13.44 -18.42
CA THR A 53 -16.39 13.06 -18.11
C THR A 53 -16.57 12.85 -16.60
N LEU A 54 -17.81 13.03 -16.11
CA LEU A 54 -18.17 12.90 -14.70
C LEU A 54 -19.43 12.06 -14.54
N GLN A 55 -19.35 11.02 -13.71
CA GLN A 55 -20.49 10.20 -13.31
C GLN A 55 -20.64 10.22 -11.79
N TRP A 56 -21.76 10.76 -11.31
CA TRP A 56 -22.04 10.86 -9.87
C TRP A 56 -22.71 9.59 -9.33
N PHE A 57 -22.22 9.12 -8.19
CA PHE A 57 -22.78 8.02 -7.41
C PHE A 57 -23.31 8.54 -6.08
N ASN A 58 -24.35 7.89 -5.56
CA ASN A 58 -24.96 8.25 -4.28
C ASN A 58 -24.13 7.79 -3.07
N SER A 59 -23.20 6.86 -3.28
CA SER A 59 -22.30 6.29 -2.28
C SER A 59 -20.85 6.37 -2.76
N ARG A 60 -19.95 6.67 -1.82
CA ARG A 60 -18.50 6.57 -2.03
C ARG A 60 -18.06 5.12 -2.31
N GLY A 61 -18.72 4.14 -1.70
CA GLY A 61 -18.43 2.71 -1.93
C GLY A 61 -18.67 2.33 -3.38
N ASP A 62 -19.83 2.70 -3.93
CA ASP A 62 -20.20 2.43 -5.32
C ASP A 62 -19.27 3.16 -6.29
N ALA A 63 -18.94 4.42 -6.01
CA ALA A 63 -17.97 5.18 -6.82
C ALA A 63 -16.59 4.51 -6.84
N SER A 64 -16.12 4.00 -5.69
CA SER A 64 -14.83 3.31 -5.60
C SER A 64 -14.84 1.97 -6.32
N ALA A 65 -15.95 1.24 -6.30
CA ALA A 65 -16.11 0.03 -7.10
C ALA A 65 -16.09 0.35 -8.60
N ALA A 66 -16.88 1.34 -9.05
CA ALA A 66 -16.93 1.76 -10.44
C ALA A 66 -15.59 2.34 -10.96
N GLU A 67 -14.87 3.11 -10.14
CA GLU A 67 -13.51 3.60 -10.45
C GLU A 67 -12.57 2.42 -10.71
N ARG A 68 -12.56 1.43 -9.82
CA ARG A 68 -11.72 0.24 -9.93
C ARG A 68 -12.07 -0.60 -11.17
N ASP A 69 -13.36 -0.78 -11.45
CA ASP A 69 -13.82 -1.54 -12.62
C ASP A 69 -13.41 -0.84 -13.93
N ALA A 70 -13.57 0.49 -13.98
CA ALA A 70 -13.13 1.32 -15.10
C ALA A 70 -11.61 1.25 -15.31
N ILE A 71 -10.80 1.39 -14.24
CA ILE A 71 -9.33 1.28 -14.38
C ILE A 71 -8.93 -0.11 -14.87
N THR A 72 -9.54 -1.17 -14.32
CA THR A 72 -9.20 -2.55 -14.66
C THR A 72 -9.59 -2.90 -16.10
N GLY A 73 -10.77 -2.48 -16.55
CA GLY A 73 -11.30 -2.79 -17.88
C GLY A 73 -10.77 -1.87 -18.99
N GLU A 74 -10.60 -0.58 -18.71
CA GLU A 74 -10.23 0.42 -19.71
C GLU A 74 -8.71 0.68 -19.76
N ARG A 75 -7.95 0.20 -18.76
CA ARG A 75 -6.49 0.35 -18.60
C ARG A 75 -5.95 1.75 -18.94
N PRO A 76 -6.38 2.82 -18.24
CA PRO A 76 -5.96 4.20 -18.52
C PRO A 76 -4.44 4.38 -18.45
N ARG A 77 -3.86 5.13 -19.39
CA ARG A 77 -2.40 5.26 -19.55
C ARG A 77 -1.63 5.61 -18.27
N TYR A 78 -2.17 6.49 -17.44
CA TYR A 78 -1.49 7.04 -16.26
C TYR A 78 -1.99 6.49 -14.91
N ASN A 79 -3.02 5.64 -14.90
CA ASN A 79 -3.32 4.87 -13.71
C ASN A 79 -2.23 3.80 -13.54
N LYS A 80 -1.40 3.91 -12.49
CA LYS A 80 -0.44 2.85 -12.12
C LYS A 80 -1.11 1.83 -11.20
N ALA A 81 -1.72 2.35 -10.13
CA ALA A 81 -2.55 1.55 -9.25
C ALA A 81 -3.70 0.91 -10.04
N HIS A 82 -3.90 -0.40 -9.81
CA HIS A 82 -4.84 -1.27 -10.52
C HIS A 82 -4.48 -1.65 -11.96
N ASN A 83 -3.49 -1.00 -12.60
CA ASN A 83 -2.92 -1.42 -13.90
C ASN A 83 -1.68 -2.33 -13.79
N GLU A 84 -1.04 -2.37 -12.61
CA GLU A 84 0.10 -3.26 -12.31
C GLU A 84 -0.18 -4.71 -12.72
N THR A 85 0.74 -5.31 -13.46
CA THR A 85 0.73 -6.73 -13.82
C THR A 85 1.65 -7.52 -12.90
N LEU A 86 1.55 -8.85 -12.93
CA LEU A 86 2.51 -9.72 -12.20
C LEU A 86 3.92 -9.63 -12.78
N ASP A 87 4.05 -9.30 -14.06
CA ASP A 87 5.35 -9.18 -14.74
C ASP A 87 6.11 -7.95 -14.24
N ASP A 88 5.40 -6.87 -13.91
CA ASP A 88 5.97 -5.63 -13.37
C ASP A 88 6.60 -5.78 -11.98
N VAL A 89 6.29 -6.87 -11.25
CA VAL A 89 6.69 -7.08 -9.85
C VAL A 89 7.74 -8.17 -9.65
N GLN A 90 8.49 -8.55 -10.72
CA GLN A 90 9.53 -9.59 -10.70
C GLN A 90 9.11 -10.82 -9.87
N ALA A 91 7.86 -11.27 -10.05
CA ALA A 91 7.17 -12.03 -9.01
C ALA A 91 7.19 -13.54 -9.21
N THR A 92 7.75 -14.25 -8.22
CA THR A 92 7.44 -15.66 -7.97
C THR A 92 5.95 -15.78 -7.60
N ILE A 93 5.22 -16.66 -8.29
CA ILE A 93 3.81 -16.94 -7.98
C ILE A 93 3.75 -18.12 -7.01
N TYR A 94 3.18 -17.91 -5.82
CA TYR A 94 3.05 -18.94 -4.80
C TYR A 94 1.72 -19.68 -4.90
N SER A 95 1.71 -20.97 -4.59
CA SER A 95 0.50 -21.74 -4.35
C SER A 95 0.08 -21.67 -2.88
N LYS A 96 -1.21 -21.83 -2.63
CA LYS A 96 -1.74 -21.90 -1.25
C LYS A 96 -1.06 -22.97 -0.39
N ARG A 97 -0.62 -24.08 -0.98
CA ARG A 97 0.04 -25.18 -0.24
C ARG A 97 1.48 -24.85 0.12
N GLU A 98 2.13 -23.96 -0.63
CA GLU A 98 3.47 -23.48 -0.30
C GLU A 98 3.44 -22.48 0.85
N ILE A 99 2.35 -21.70 0.97
CA ILE A 99 2.20 -20.72 2.05
C ILE A 99 1.57 -21.32 3.30
N PHE A 100 0.55 -22.18 3.15
CA PHE A 100 -0.24 -22.68 4.27
C PHE A 100 -0.12 -24.18 4.46
N GLU A 101 0.18 -24.59 5.70
CA GLU A 101 0.05 -25.99 6.13
C GLU A 101 -1.42 -26.45 6.08
N ARG A 102 -1.63 -27.77 5.96
CA ARG A 102 -2.97 -28.35 5.78
C ARG A 102 -3.92 -27.94 6.91
N GLY A 103 -5.06 -27.35 6.53
CA GLY A 103 -6.23 -27.22 7.39
C GLY A 103 -6.62 -25.82 7.85
N PHE A 104 -6.01 -24.71 7.39
CA PHE A 104 -6.31 -23.42 8.02
C PHE A 104 -6.39 -22.16 7.14
N SER A 105 -7.09 -21.19 7.76
CA SER A 105 -7.27 -19.76 7.48
C SER A 105 -6.22 -18.89 8.19
N ASP A 106 -5.05 -19.44 8.51
CA ASP A 106 -3.97 -18.77 9.23
C ASP A 106 -3.20 -17.83 8.30
N TYR A 107 -3.15 -16.54 8.64
CA TYR A 107 -2.47 -15.49 7.86
C TYR A 107 -1.03 -15.25 8.32
N ARG A 108 -0.61 -15.86 9.44
CA ARG A 108 0.75 -15.68 10.00
C ARG A 108 1.85 -16.18 9.06
N PRO A 109 1.72 -17.33 8.37
CA PRO A 109 2.74 -17.77 7.41
C PRO A 109 2.94 -16.78 6.26
N LEU A 110 1.86 -16.16 5.79
CA LEU A 110 1.94 -15.10 4.76
C LEU A 110 2.70 -13.87 5.29
N ALA A 111 2.47 -13.47 6.54
CA ALA A 111 3.20 -12.34 7.13
C ALA A 111 4.70 -12.63 7.25
N VAL A 112 5.08 -13.83 7.72
CA VAL A 112 6.49 -14.25 7.78
C VAL A 112 7.13 -14.23 6.40
N LEU A 113 6.45 -14.81 5.38
CA LEU A 113 6.96 -14.80 4.01
C LEU A 113 7.21 -13.38 3.47
N ILE A 114 6.28 -12.45 3.69
CA ILE A 114 6.45 -11.06 3.26
C ILE A 114 7.60 -10.37 4.01
N GLU A 115 7.75 -10.65 5.32
CA GLU A 115 8.83 -10.14 6.14
C GLU A 115 10.20 -10.65 5.68
N ASP A 116 10.29 -11.92 5.31
CA ASP A 116 11.50 -12.55 4.75
C ASP A 116 11.85 -11.93 3.39
N GLU A 117 10.89 -11.77 2.46
CA GLU A 117 11.11 -11.12 1.17
C GLU A 117 11.61 -9.66 1.34
N ILE A 118 11.11 -8.93 2.33
CA ILE A 118 11.60 -7.60 2.69
C ILE A 118 13.04 -7.67 3.21
N GLY A 119 13.35 -8.64 4.08
CA GLY A 119 14.69 -8.87 4.62
C GLY A 119 15.72 -9.25 3.56
N GLU A 120 15.30 -10.02 2.55
CA GLU A 120 16.10 -10.39 1.37
C GLU A 120 16.27 -9.24 0.37
N GLY A 121 15.59 -8.11 0.58
CA GLY A 121 15.70 -6.92 -0.27
C GLY A 121 14.87 -6.98 -1.56
N VAL A 122 13.96 -7.96 -1.70
CA VAL A 122 12.98 -8.01 -2.79
C VAL A 122 12.14 -6.73 -2.79
N TRP A 123 11.83 -6.23 -1.60
CA TRP A 123 11.16 -4.94 -1.38
C TRP A 123 12.05 -4.05 -0.50
N PRO A 124 12.80 -3.10 -1.09
CA PRO A 124 13.71 -2.26 -0.32
C PRO A 124 12.96 -1.34 0.65
N ALA A 125 13.67 -0.84 1.66
CA ALA A 125 13.15 0.14 2.61
C ALA A 125 12.54 1.36 1.88
N ASP A 126 11.44 1.89 2.41
CA ASP A 126 10.64 2.97 1.81
C ASP A 126 10.03 2.68 0.43
N ALA A 127 10.27 1.49 -0.13
CA ALA A 127 9.61 1.08 -1.36
C ALA A 127 8.12 0.89 -1.10
N ARG A 128 7.36 1.29 -2.11
CA ARG A 128 5.93 1.09 -2.12
C ARG A 128 5.63 -0.35 -2.51
N LEU A 129 4.89 -1.05 -1.66
CA LEU A 129 4.44 -2.39 -1.98
C LEU A 129 3.43 -2.34 -3.14
N PRO A 130 3.39 -3.40 -3.97
CA PRO A 130 2.37 -3.56 -4.99
C PRO A 130 0.95 -3.43 -4.43
N THR A 131 0.00 -3.13 -5.30
CA THR A 131 -1.41 -3.02 -4.88
C THR A 131 -1.93 -4.32 -4.26
N SER A 132 -2.93 -4.22 -3.37
CA SER A 132 -3.55 -5.39 -2.74
C SER A 132 -4.01 -6.44 -3.75
N ARG A 133 -4.47 -6.02 -4.94
CA ARG A 133 -4.84 -6.93 -6.04
C ARG A 133 -3.66 -7.78 -6.49
N VAL A 134 -2.52 -7.15 -6.74
CA VAL A 134 -1.29 -7.82 -7.20
C VAL A 134 -0.74 -8.73 -6.11
N LEU A 135 -0.69 -8.27 -4.86
CA LEU A 135 -0.26 -9.09 -3.73
C LEU A 135 -1.16 -10.32 -3.55
N MET A 136 -2.48 -10.15 -3.60
CA MET A 136 -3.44 -11.27 -3.56
C MET A 136 -3.19 -12.28 -4.68
N GLN A 137 -2.88 -11.80 -5.89
CA GLN A 137 -2.65 -12.66 -7.05
C GLN A 137 -1.29 -13.38 -6.95
N ARG A 138 -0.22 -12.69 -6.52
CA ARG A 138 1.12 -13.24 -6.31
C ARG A 138 1.11 -14.35 -5.27
N TYR A 139 0.46 -14.13 -4.13
CA TYR A 139 0.38 -15.11 -3.03
C TYR A 139 -0.82 -16.07 -3.14
N ARG A 140 -1.70 -15.87 -4.13
CA ARG A 140 -2.97 -16.62 -4.30
C ARG A 140 -3.84 -16.67 -3.03
N VAL A 141 -3.92 -15.55 -2.33
CA VAL A 141 -4.66 -15.39 -1.08
C VAL A 141 -5.91 -14.53 -1.23
N SER A 142 -6.83 -14.66 -0.27
CA SER A 142 -8.01 -13.79 -0.21
C SER A 142 -7.65 -12.38 0.29
N ALA A 143 -8.48 -11.40 0.01
CA ALA A 143 -8.32 -10.03 0.54
C ALA A 143 -8.30 -10.00 2.07
N ALA A 144 -9.16 -10.80 2.72
CA ALA A 144 -9.21 -10.91 4.17
C ALA A 144 -7.91 -11.49 4.76
N THR A 145 -7.33 -12.50 4.11
CA THR A 145 -6.05 -13.09 4.51
C THR A 145 -4.91 -12.08 4.38
N LEU A 146 -4.84 -11.38 3.24
CA LEU A 146 -3.84 -10.34 3.02
C LEU A 146 -4.00 -9.23 4.06
N GLN A 147 -5.22 -8.75 4.30
CA GLN A 147 -5.47 -7.67 5.26
C GLN A 147 -5.01 -8.04 6.68
N ARG A 148 -5.27 -9.27 7.13
CA ARG A 148 -4.81 -9.73 8.46
C ARG A 148 -3.29 -9.87 8.53
N ALA A 149 -2.64 -10.34 7.47
CA ALA A 149 -1.19 -10.39 7.37
C ALA A 149 -0.57 -8.99 7.39
N MET A 150 -1.10 -8.06 6.60
CA MET A 150 -0.62 -6.67 6.59
C MET A 150 -0.82 -6.00 7.95
N LEU A 151 -1.95 -6.24 8.64
CA LEU A 151 -2.17 -5.71 9.99
C LEU A 151 -1.09 -6.19 10.97
N LEU A 152 -0.75 -7.47 10.94
CA LEU A 152 0.31 -8.02 11.77
C LEU A 152 1.69 -7.42 11.44
N LEU A 153 2.00 -7.22 10.15
CA LEU A 153 3.23 -6.56 9.73
C LEU A 153 3.27 -5.09 10.16
N GLN A 154 2.13 -4.42 10.24
CA GLN A 154 2.03 -3.05 10.76
C GLN A 154 2.26 -2.99 12.26
N GLU A 155 1.65 -3.90 13.02
CA GLU A 155 1.87 -4.02 14.47
C GLU A 155 3.35 -4.27 14.80
N ARG A 156 4.07 -5.01 13.93
CA ARG A 156 5.51 -5.27 14.03
C ARG A 156 6.40 -4.14 13.50
N GLY A 157 5.83 -3.09 12.91
CA GLY A 157 6.59 -1.99 12.32
C GLY A 157 7.36 -2.38 11.04
N VAL A 158 7.00 -3.47 10.36
CA VAL A 158 7.63 -3.91 9.11
C VAL A 158 7.09 -3.13 7.90
N VAL A 159 5.80 -2.77 7.95
CA VAL A 159 5.14 -1.99 6.90
C VAL A 159 4.30 -0.87 7.51
N ARG A 160 4.11 0.22 6.77
CA ARG A 160 3.30 1.38 7.18
C ARG A 160 2.21 1.67 6.17
N ASN A 161 1.11 2.27 6.64
CA ASN A 161 0.08 2.78 5.74
C ASN A 161 0.63 3.95 4.92
N ALA A 162 0.36 3.95 3.63
CA ALA A 162 0.51 5.13 2.79
C ALA A 162 -0.85 5.78 2.52
N LYS A 163 -0.86 6.94 1.83
CA LYS A 163 -2.11 7.55 1.32
C LYS A 163 -2.98 6.54 0.56
N THR A 164 -2.34 5.57 -0.11
CA THR A 164 -2.97 4.44 -0.77
C THR A 164 -2.03 3.24 -0.67
N GLY A 165 -2.50 2.09 -0.16
CA GLY A 165 -1.68 0.88 -0.01
C GLY A 165 -0.66 0.94 1.13
N TYR A 166 0.44 0.19 0.98
CA TYR A 166 1.45 -0.02 2.02
C TYR A 166 2.85 0.35 1.51
N VAL A 167 3.71 0.77 2.41
CA VAL A 167 5.13 1.06 2.16
C VAL A 167 5.96 0.27 3.16
N VAL A 168 7.11 -0.26 2.73
CA VAL A 168 8.06 -0.94 3.60
C VAL A 168 8.65 0.06 4.59
N ALA A 169 8.59 -0.24 5.88
CA ALA A 169 9.18 0.61 6.90
C ALA A 169 10.71 0.51 6.84
N CYS A 170 11.41 1.60 7.16
CA CYS A 170 12.86 1.55 7.31
C CYS A 170 13.20 0.63 8.49
N PRO A 171 14.23 -0.25 8.40
CA PRO A 171 14.67 -1.07 9.52
C PRO A 171 14.99 -0.24 10.78
N GLU A 172 15.45 0.99 10.57
CA GLU A 172 15.76 1.99 11.60
C GLU A 172 14.51 2.42 12.41
N ASP A 173 13.30 2.26 11.85
CA ASP A 173 12.02 2.57 12.49
C ASP A 173 11.34 1.34 13.13
N ARG A 174 11.96 0.14 13.11
CA ARG A 174 11.36 -1.06 13.71
C ARG A 174 11.32 -0.92 15.23
N LEU A 175 10.11 -0.85 15.78
CA LEU A 175 9.88 -0.93 17.22
C LEU A 175 10.28 -2.31 17.73
N ILE A 176 11.38 -2.39 18.48
CA ILE A 176 11.77 -3.61 19.18
C ILE A 176 10.97 -3.68 20.47
N ALA A 177 10.16 -4.73 20.60
CA ALA A 177 9.51 -5.06 21.87
C ALA A 177 10.56 -5.63 22.82
N VAL A 178 11.20 -4.75 23.61
CA VAL A 178 12.12 -5.17 24.67
C VAL A 178 11.31 -5.54 25.91
N PRO A 179 11.38 -6.78 26.42
CA PRO A 179 10.65 -7.17 27.61
C PRO A 179 11.14 -6.38 28.84
N VAL A 180 10.28 -5.52 29.37
CA VAL A 180 10.55 -4.72 30.57
C VAL A 180 10.61 -5.64 31.80
N GLY A 181 11.67 -5.53 32.60
CA GLY A 181 11.90 -6.35 33.80
C GLY A 181 12.62 -7.68 33.56
N ARG A 182 13.03 -8.00 32.31
CA ARG A 182 13.86 -9.16 31.97
C ARG A 182 15.15 -8.74 31.26
N PRO A 183 16.15 -8.22 32.00
CA PRO A 183 17.34 -7.62 31.41
C PRO A 183 18.19 -8.60 30.59
N GLU A 184 18.20 -9.89 30.93
CA GLU A 184 18.96 -10.89 30.18
C GLU A 184 18.37 -11.18 28.79
N GLU A 185 17.05 -11.30 28.69
CA GLU A 185 16.35 -11.48 27.42
C GLU A 185 16.47 -10.24 26.53
N ALA A 186 16.32 -9.06 27.12
CA ALA A 186 16.57 -7.79 26.45
C ALA A 186 18.00 -7.71 25.89
N ALA A 187 19.00 -8.06 26.69
CA ALA A 187 20.40 -8.05 26.29
C ALA A 187 20.73 -9.09 25.21
N ALA A 188 20.05 -10.24 25.19
CA ALA A 188 20.21 -11.25 24.15
C ALA A 188 19.66 -10.75 22.79
N ILE A 189 18.47 -10.15 22.80
CA ILE A 189 17.85 -9.55 21.61
C ILE A 189 18.75 -8.45 21.04
N LEU A 190 19.20 -7.51 21.88
CA LEU A 190 20.08 -6.42 21.46
C LEU A 190 21.42 -6.94 20.90
N ARG A 191 22.02 -7.97 21.53
CA ARG A 191 23.25 -8.61 21.02
C ARG A 191 23.10 -9.28 19.66
N SER A 192 21.92 -9.81 19.36
CA SER A 192 21.66 -10.45 18.06
C SER A 192 21.40 -9.46 16.93
N MET A 193 21.05 -8.21 17.26
CA MET A 193 20.49 -7.23 16.33
C MET A 193 21.41 -6.03 16.11
N LEU A 194 22.25 -5.68 17.09
CA LEU A 194 23.14 -4.53 17.05
C LEU A 194 24.59 -4.98 16.89
N THR A 195 25.39 -4.23 16.13
CA THR A 195 26.82 -4.47 16.06
C THR A 195 27.49 -4.16 17.41
N ASP A 196 28.71 -4.66 17.61
CA ASP A 196 29.48 -4.32 18.82
C ASP A 196 29.69 -2.80 18.94
N GLN A 197 29.78 -2.10 17.81
CA GLN A 197 29.93 -0.64 17.77
C GLN A 197 28.64 0.08 18.20
N ASP A 198 27.49 -0.28 17.64
CA ASP A 198 26.20 0.32 18.00
C ASP A 198 25.86 0.06 19.48
N ARG A 199 26.26 -1.10 20.01
CA ARG A 199 26.09 -1.43 21.44
C ARG A 199 26.93 -0.56 22.35
N LEU A 200 28.14 -0.17 21.95
CA LEU A 200 29.00 0.73 22.72
C LEU A 200 28.41 2.14 22.74
N GLU A 201 27.93 2.62 21.59
CA GLU A 201 27.27 3.92 21.46
C GLU A 201 25.99 3.99 22.30
N LEU A 202 25.21 2.91 22.34
CA LEU A 202 24.01 2.79 23.17
C LEU A 202 24.33 2.81 24.67
N VAL A 203 25.47 2.24 25.09
CA VAL A 203 25.93 2.30 26.49
C VAL A 203 26.37 3.71 26.87
N GLU A 204 27.03 4.44 25.97
CA GLU A 204 27.38 5.85 26.20
C GLU A 204 26.15 6.74 26.33
N LEU A 205 25.13 6.55 25.48
CA LEU A 205 23.88 7.31 25.50
C LEU A 205 23.01 7.10 26.75
N LEU A 206 23.09 5.91 27.35
CA LEU A 206 22.29 5.52 28.52
C LEU A 206 23.04 5.65 29.85
N SER A 207 24.34 5.96 29.80
CA SER A 207 25.13 6.31 30.98
C SER A 207 24.85 7.78 31.35
N PRO A 208 24.54 8.10 32.63
CA PRO A 208 24.19 9.45 33.06
C PRO A 208 25.38 10.44 33.10
#